data_AF-V5GH90-F1
#
_entry.id   AF-V5GH90-F1
#
_cell.length_a   1.000
_cell.length_b   1.000
_cell.length_c   1.000
_cell.angle_alpha   90.00
_cell.angle_beta   90.00
_cell.angle_gamma   90.00
#
_symmetry.space_group_name_H-M   'P 1'
#
loop_
_entity.id
_entity.type
_entity.pdbx_description
1 polymer ?
#
loop_
_entity_poly.entity_id
_entity_poly.type
_entity_poly.pdbx_seq_one_letter_code
_entity_poly.pdbx_strand_id
1 'polypeptide(L)'
;SVTRKEGSGRPKKRTEELKENVQQIMENAPRTSVRVLSQMVGVSVGTCHTVLKKDLRLFSYRLTCQQELHEVDFPRRAVFCEWFLNNYGELHNITFFSDEAWFHLSVITRRGT
;
A
#
# COMPACT_ATOMS: atom_id res chain seq x y z
N SER A 1 40.91 -21.92 22.28
CA SER A 1 39.98 -21.19 21.40
C SER A 1 39.58 -19.89 22.10
N VAL A 2 39.94 -18.73 21.55
CA VAL A 2 39.60 -17.44 22.17
C VAL A 2 38.18 -17.07 21.76
N THR A 3 37.22 -17.11 22.69
CA THR A 3 35.84 -16.72 22.45
C THR A 3 35.71 -15.19 22.52
N ARG A 4 35.14 -14.60 21.47
CA ARG A 4 34.88 -13.16 21.37
C ARG A 4 33.78 -12.77 22.36
N LYS A 5 34.05 -11.84 23.28
CA LYS A 5 33.01 -11.23 24.14
C LYS A 5 31.97 -10.52 23.28
N GLU A 6 30.70 -10.73 23.59
CA GLU A 6 29.61 -9.99 22.98
C GLU A 6 29.78 -8.50 23.28
N GLY A 7 29.90 -7.69 22.24
CA GLY A 7 29.96 -6.24 22.38
C GLY A 7 28.56 -5.69 22.66
N SER A 8 28.47 -4.65 23.49
CA SER A 8 27.22 -3.96 23.84
C SER A 8 26.49 -3.30 22.65
N GLY A 9 27.07 -3.36 21.44
CA GLY A 9 26.49 -2.85 20.22
C GLY A 9 26.35 -1.32 20.19
N ARG A 10 25.86 -0.79 19.07
CA ARG A 10 25.54 0.63 18.96
C ARG A 10 24.21 0.91 19.68
N PRO A 11 24.11 1.95 20.52
CA PRO A 11 22.88 2.28 21.22
C PRO A 11 21.72 2.50 20.23
N LYS A 12 20.59 1.84 20.48
CA LYS A 12 19.39 1.94 19.64
C LYS A 12 18.68 3.27 19.92
N LYS A 13 18.49 4.08 18.88
CA LYS A 13 17.65 5.30 18.93
C LYS A 13 16.13 5.03 18.88
N ARG A 14 15.71 3.77 19.08
CA ARG A 14 14.31 3.33 19.00
C ARG A 14 13.80 3.04 20.40
N THR A 15 13.51 4.11 21.13
CA THR A 15 12.79 4.03 22.40
C THR A 15 11.32 3.69 22.14
N GLU A 16 10.64 3.14 23.15
CA GLU A 16 9.21 2.83 23.04
C GLU A 16 8.37 4.11 22.82
N GLU A 17 8.73 5.21 23.49
CA GLU A 17 8.11 6.53 23.29
C GLU A 17 8.13 6.98 21.82
N LEU A 18 9.24 6.73 21.11
CA LEU A 18 9.37 7.08 19.70
C LEU A 18 8.45 6.23 18.82
N LYS A 19 8.28 4.94 19.16
CA LYS A 19 7.37 4.07 18.42
C LYS A 19 5.92 4.51 18.60
N GLU A 20 5.54 4.85 19.82
CA GLU A 20 4.19 5.31 20.14
C GLU A 20 3.88 6.63 19.43
N ASN A 21 4.81 7.60 19.44
CA ASN A 21 4.65 8.84 18.68
C ASN A 21 4.51 8.59 17.17
N VAL A 22 5.36 7.72 16.59
CA VAL A 22 5.24 7.34 15.18
C VAL A 22 3.90 6.68 14.88
N GLN A 23 3.41 5.80 15.77
CA GLN A 23 2.13 5.13 15.61
C GLN A 23 0.97 6.12 15.61
N GLN A 24 0.92 7.04 16.58
CA GLN A 24 -0.11 8.07 16.65
C GLN A 24 -0.13 8.96 15.40
N ILE A 25 1.05 9.34 14.88
CA ILE A 25 1.12 10.13 13.63
C ILE A 25 0.57 9.35 12.44
N MET A 26 0.90 8.05 12.32
CA MET A 26 0.43 7.22 11.20
C MET A 26 -1.07 6.90 11.29
N GLU A 27 -1.63 6.75 12.48
CA GLU A 27 -3.06 6.54 12.69
C GLU A 27 -3.88 7.79 12.31
N ASN A 28 -3.40 8.98 12.69
CA ASN A 28 -4.05 10.24 12.35
C ASN A 28 -3.86 10.64 10.88
N ALA A 29 -2.70 10.34 10.28
CA ALA A 29 -2.33 10.75 8.94
C ALA A 29 -1.58 9.65 8.16
N PRO A 30 -2.27 8.59 7.70
CA PRO A 30 -1.65 7.42 7.07
C PRO A 30 -0.99 7.69 5.72
N ARG A 31 -1.30 8.84 5.10
CA ARG A 31 -0.71 9.29 3.83
C ARG A 31 0.61 10.04 3.98
N THR A 32 1.08 10.23 5.22
CA THR A 32 2.31 10.98 5.50
C THR A 32 3.52 10.24 4.93
N SER A 33 4.36 10.95 4.17
CA SER A 33 5.59 10.36 3.63
C SER A 33 6.60 10.07 4.74
N VAL A 34 7.43 9.04 4.56
CA VAL A 34 8.46 8.68 5.54
C VAL A 34 9.47 9.82 5.77
N ARG A 35 9.71 10.68 4.78
CA ARG A 35 10.57 11.86 4.92
C ARG A 35 9.96 12.92 5.84
N VAL A 36 8.66 13.19 5.68
CA VAL A 36 7.93 14.13 6.54
C VAL A 36 7.85 13.59 7.97
N LEU A 37 7.54 12.30 8.12
CA LEU A 37 7.55 11.62 9.43
C LEU A 37 8.92 11.72 10.12
N SER A 38 10.00 11.53 9.36
CA SER A 38 11.37 11.67 9.84
C SER A 38 11.68 13.07 10.36
N GLN A 39 11.15 14.12 9.70
CA GLN A 39 11.27 15.50 10.16
C GLN A 39 10.45 15.76 11.42
N MET A 40 9.21 15.25 11.49
CA MET A 40 8.32 15.42 12.65
C MET A 40 8.89 14.77 13.93
N VAL A 41 9.49 13.59 13.80
CA VAL A 41 9.99 12.80 14.93
C VAL A 41 11.48 13.07 15.22
N GLY A 42 12.18 13.79 14.33
CA GLY A 42 13.59 14.16 14.53
C GLY A 42 14.57 12.99 14.40
N VAL A 43 14.21 11.93 13.66
CA VAL A 43 15.07 10.76 13.42
C VAL A 43 15.35 10.56 11.94
N SER A 44 16.40 9.82 11.60
CA SER A 44 16.73 9.56 10.20
C SER A 44 15.63 8.76 9.49
N VAL A 45 15.46 9.00 8.18
CA VAL A 45 14.51 8.28 7.31
C VAL A 45 14.68 6.76 7.39
N GLY A 46 15.93 6.26 7.45
CA GLY A 46 16.20 4.83 7.59
C GLY A 46 15.74 4.24 8.94
N THR A 47 15.80 5.05 10.01
CA THR A 47 15.26 4.66 11.32
C THR A 47 13.73 4.60 11.26
N CYS A 48 13.07 5.60 10.69
CA CYS A 48 11.61 5.58 10.46
C CYS A 48 11.18 4.36 9.65
N HIS A 49 11.86 4.04 8.54
CA HIS A 49 11.56 2.84 7.76
C HIS A 49 11.63 1.56 8.60
N THR A 50 12.61 1.47 9.50
CA THR A 50 12.74 0.28 10.32
C THR A 50 11.68 0.22 11.41
N VAL A 51 11.33 1.36 12.03
CA VAL A 51 10.24 1.44 13.00
C VAL A 51 8.92 1.04 12.34
N LEU A 52 8.59 1.63 11.20
CA LEU A 52 7.36 1.31 10.46
C LEU A 52 7.28 -0.17 10.08
N LYS A 53 8.34 -0.73 9.47
CA LYS A 53 8.30 -2.10 8.92
C LYS A 53 8.54 -3.21 9.95
N LYS A 54 9.50 -3.03 10.86
CA LYS A 54 9.93 -4.10 11.79
C LYS A 54 9.23 -4.00 13.14
N ASP A 55 9.02 -2.79 13.64
CA ASP A 55 8.48 -2.59 14.99
C ASP A 55 6.95 -2.50 14.94
N LEU A 56 6.39 -1.68 14.02
CA LEU A 56 4.93 -1.47 13.88
C LEU A 56 4.26 -2.35 12.82
N ARG A 57 5.04 -3.02 11.96
CA ARG A 57 4.54 -3.86 10.84
C ARG A 57 3.55 -3.15 9.90
N LEU A 58 3.76 -1.85 9.68
CA LEU A 58 3.01 -1.04 8.72
C LEU A 58 3.66 -1.15 7.33
N PHE A 59 2.85 -1.47 6.33
CA PHE A 59 3.26 -1.58 4.94
C PHE A 59 2.55 -0.53 4.10
N SER A 60 3.29 0.10 3.18
CA SER A 60 2.69 1.06 2.24
C SER A 60 1.68 0.34 1.36
N TYR A 61 0.45 0.80 1.38
CA TYR A 61 -0.60 0.37 0.46
C TYR A 61 -1.00 1.53 -0.44
N ARG A 62 -1.19 1.26 -1.73
CA ARG A 62 -1.72 2.23 -2.68
C ARG A 62 -3.23 2.07 -2.75
N LEU A 63 -3.95 3.03 -2.18
CA LEU A 63 -5.40 3.15 -2.36
C LEU A 63 -5.68 3.47 -3.83
N THR A 64 -6.27 2.52 -4.55
CA THR A 64 -6.79 2.77 -5.90
C THR A 64 -8.21 3.29 -5.77
N CYS A 65 -8.46 4.54 -6.16
CA CYS A 65 -9.82 5.07 -6.23
C CYS A 65 -10.50 4.44 -7.45
N GLN A 66 -11.55 3.66 -7.20
CA GLN A 66 -12.43 3.11 -8.23
C GLN A 66 -13.68 3.97 -8.35
N GLN A 67 -14.52 3.67 -9.33
CA GLN A 67 -15.80 4.35 -9.52
C GLN A 67 -16.63 4.29 -8.23
N GLU A 68 -17.15 5.44 -7.81
CA GLU A 68 -17.93 5.56 -6.58
C GLU A 68 -19.19 4.71 -6.69
N LEU A 69 -19.51 3.96 -5.62
CA LEU A 69 -20.73 3.16 -5.55
C LEU A 69 -21.81 3.97 -4.85
N HIS A 70 -22.96 4.10 -5.50
CA HIS A 70 -24.14 4.69 -4.90
C HIS A 70 -24.98 3.61 -4.21
N GLU A 71 -25.84 4.02 -3.28
CA GLU A 71 -26.70 3.11 -2.51
C GLU A 71 -27.57 2.20 -3.39
N VAL A 72 -27.96 2.70 -4.56
CA VAL A 72 -28.77 1.97 -5.55
C VAL A 72 -27.97 0.88 -6.28
N ASP A 73 -26.64 0.99 -6.33
CA ASP A 73 -25.81 0.05 -7.08
C ASP A 73 -25.67 -1.29 -6.36
N PHE A 74 -25.63 -1.29 -5.03
CA PHE A 74 -25.51 -2.53 -4.25
C PHE A 74 -26.62 -3.54 -4.54
N PRO A 75 -27.93 -3.21 -4.43
CA PRO A 75 -28.99 -4.16 -4.73
C PRO A 75 -28.98 -4.59 -6.20
N ARG A 76 -28.67 -3.68 -7.14
CA ARG A 76 -28.59 -4.02 -8.58
C ARG A 76 -27.47 -5.03 -8.85
N ARG A 77 -26.30 -4.81 -8.26
CA ARG A 77 -25.15 -5.72 -8.38
C ARG A 77 -25.45 -7.07 -7.74
N ALA A 78 -26.10 -7.10 -6.58
CA ALA A 78 -26.48 -8.34 -5.91
C ALA A 78 -27.44 -9.18 -6.77
N VAL A 79 -28.50 -8.56 -7.30
CA VAL A 79 -29.47 -9.22 -8.19
C VAL A 79 -28.79 -9.74 -9.46
N PHE A 80 -27.90 -8.95 -10.05
CA PHE A 80 -27.13 -9.38 -11.22
C PHE A 80 -26.22 -10.58 -10.90
N CYS A 81 -25.48 -10.53 -9.79
CA CYS A 81 -24.60 -11.63 -9.37
C CYS A 81 -25.39 -12.92 -9.12
N GLU A 82 -26.54 -12.83 -8.45
CA GLU A 82 -27.41 -13.98 -8.20
C GLU A 82 -27.94 -14.57 -9.51
N TRP A 83 -28.43 -13.73 -10.42
CA TRP A 83 -28.84 -14.15 -11.75
C TRP A 83 -27.69 -14.80 -12.53
N PHE A 84 -26.50 -14.20 -12.51
CA PHE A 84 -25.34 -14.71 -13.24
C PHE A 84 -24.87 -16.06 -12.70
N LEU A 85 -24.85 -16.23 -11.37
CA LEU A 85 -24.48 -17.50 -10.73
C LEU A 85 -25.45 -18.62 -11.10
N ASN A 86 -26.75 -18.34 -11.10
CA ASN A 86 -27.79 -19.32 -11.47
C ASN A 86 -27.70 -19.76 -12.94
N ASN A 87 -27.13 -18.93 -13.81
CA ASN A 87 -27.00 -19.19 -15.25
C ASN A 87 -25.55 -19.49 -15.67
N TYR A 88 -24.61 -19.59 -14.72
CA TYR A 88 -23.18 -19.62 -15.01
C TYR A 88 -22.78 -20.79 -15.92
N GLY A 89 -23.36 -21.98 -15.72
CA GLY A 89 -23.02 -23.17 -16.51
C GLY A 89 -23.27 -23.00 -18.01
N GLU A 90 -24.34 -22.32 -18.39
CA GLU A 90 -24.66 -22.03 -19.78
C GLU A 90 -23.89 -20.81 -20.30
N LEU A 91 -23.77 -19.76 -19.48
CA LEU A 91 -23.14 -18.50 -19.85
C LEU A 91 -21.62 -18.60 -20.01
N HIS A 92 -20.95 -19.48 -19.25
CA HIS A 92 -19.49 -19.54 -19.20
C HIS A 92 -18.84 -19.78 -20.56
N ASN A 93 -19.46 -20.62 -21.40
CA ASN A 93 -18.90 -21.01 -22.69
C ASN A 93 -19.31 -20.11 -23.85
N ILE A 94 -20.24 -19.16 -23.63
CA ILE A 94 -20.78 -18.29 -24.68
C ILE A 94 -20.57 -16.80 -24.40
N THR A 95 -20.12 -16.44 -23.19
CA THR A 95 -19.91 -15.05 -22.78
C THR A 95 -18.45 -14.66 -22.93
N PHE A 96 -18.18 -13.57 -23.65
CA PHE A 96 -16.87 -12.95 -23.75
C PHE A 96 -16.88 -11.61 -23.03
N PHE A 97 -15.87 -11.36 -22.21
CA PHE A 97 -15.66 -10.06 -21.55
C PHE A 97 -14.55 -9.31 -22.29
N SER A 98 -14.81 -8.07 -22.66
CA SER A 98 -13.81 -7.16 -23.22
C SER A 98 -13.80 -5.87 -22.40
N ASP A 99 -12.62 -5.33 -22.13
CA ASP A 99 -12.43 -3.98 -21.64
C ASP A 99 -11.75 -3.11 -22.71
N GLU A 100 -11.98 -1.80 -22.62
CA GLU A 100 -11.30 -0.84 -23.49
C GLU A 100 -10.10 -0.25 -22.74
N ALA A 101 -8.93 -0.27 -23.38
CA ALA A 101 -7.71 0.35 -22.86
C ALA A 101 -7.27 1.49 -23.77
N TRP A 102 -7.04 2.66 -23.18
CA TRP A 102 -6.51 3.83 -23.89
C TRP A 102 -4.99 3.75 -23.97
N PHE A 103 -4.45 3.74 -25.18
CA PHE A 103 -3.00 3.82 -25.42
C PHE A 103 -2.63 5.22 -25.90
N HIS A 104 -1.72 5.90 -25.18
CA HIS A 104 -1.16 7.17 -25.62
C HIS A 104 0.11 6.95 -26.45
N LEU A 105 0.10 7.34 -27.73
CA LEU A 105 1.30 7.45 -28.54
C LEU A 105 2.06 8.74 -28.18
N SER A 106 2.87 8.71 -27.11
CA SER A 106 3.90 9.73 -26.93
C SER A 106 5.18 9.32 -27.66
N VAL A 107 5.51 10.11 -28.68
CA VAL A 107 6.63 9.98 -29.63
C VAL A 107 7.95 9.55 -28.98
N ILE A 108 8.53 8.45 -29.47
CA ILE A 108 9.95 8.14 -29.27
C ILE A 108 10.75 9.24 -29.98
N THR A 109 11.25 10.21 -29.22
CA THR A 109 12.32 11.07 -29.75
C THR A 109 13.59 10.25 -29.66
N ARG A 110 14.09 9.78 -30.81
CA ARG A 110 15.44 9.24 -30.90
C ARG A 110 16.39 10.30 -30.36
N ARG A 111 17.08 10.01 -29.25
CA ARG A 111 18.25 10.78 -28.85
C ARG A 111 19.26 10.62 -30.00
N GLY A 112 19.53 11.73 -30.69
CA GLY A 112 20.56 11.80 -31.70
C GLY A 112 21.92 11.44 -31.10
N THR A 113 22.68 10.73 -31.93
CA THR A 113 24.15 10.53 -31.97
C THR A 113 24.98 11.20 -30.88
#